data_AF-A0A960UP71-F1
#
_entry.id   AF-A0A960UP71-F1
#
_cell.length_a   1.000
_cell.length_b   1.000
_cell.length_c   1.000
_cell.angle_alpha   90.00
_cell.angle_beta   90.00
_cell.angle_gamma   90.00
#
_symmetry.space_group_name_H-M   'P 1'
#
loop_
_entity.id
_entity.type
_entity.pdbx_description
1 polymer ?
#
loop_
_entity_poly.entity_id
_entity_poly.type
_entity_poly.pdbx_seq_one_letter_code
_entity_poly.pdbx_strand_id
1 'polypeptide(L)'
;MIVCIAGSIFTTARLVSGRWNLSRWKAWYLLLATLPWVLTCSLWFLSAPDYRIFALLLAPTGLIVGFGVYRTAVMMLISISYFVVILLGFFWMNTSIQFSIPNVAGALVFLLFYFLFGLKSAFFIDRESERGRLLRQSRRDQRTIRAEREKSERLLLNILPEEIAQELKENGSTVPRHFASASVLFTDFKGFTTIAESMEPAALVAELDRCFSAFDSICDRHGLEKLKTIGDSYMCAGGIPVENQTHAVDCVLAALEMQQHMQQWQNSRSSKNQPFWELRLGIHTGDLIAGVVGSRKFAYDVWGDTVNLASRLESSGQPGEVNISRETYELVHPFFECEHRGKIPAKHKGDLDMYFVRGIRPELCDNAKSGTPGSAFQSLYDSQGKH
;
A
#
# COMPACT_ATOMS: atom_id res chain seq x y z
N MET A 1 0.90 -48.84 40.15
CA MET A 1 -0.30 -48.03 40.47
C MET A 1 0.07 -46.57 40.75
N ILE A 2 0.85 -46.29 41.81
CA ILE A 2 1.22 -44.91 42.22
C ILE A 2 2.00 -44.15 41.13
N VAL A 3 2.95 -44.82 40.45
CA VAL A 3 3.74 -44.19 39.37
C VAL A 3 2.90 -43.80 38.14
N CYS A 4 1.90 -44.61 37.77
CA CYS A 4 1.03 -44.33 36.62
C CYS A 4 0.02 -43.22 36.92
N ILE A 5 -0.52 -43.20 38.14
CA ILE A 5 -1.42 -42.15 38.63
C ILE A 5 -0.63 -40.82 38.74
N ALA A 6 0.59 -40.86 39.27
CA ALA A 6 1.48 -39.70 39.32
C ALA A 6 1.83 -39.17 37.91
N GLY A 7 2.09 -40.06 36.94
CA GLY A 7 2.36 -39.69 35.55
C GLY A 7 1.20 -38.99 34.85
N SER A 8 -0.05 -39.45 35.06
CA SER A 8 -1.26 -38.82 34.51
C SER A 8 -1.59 -37.48 35.18
N ILE A 9 -1.40 -37.38 36.49
CA ILE A 9 -1.59 -36.12 37.24
C ILE A 9 -0.53 -35.09 36.82
N PHE A 10 0.72 -35.50 36.60
CA PHE A 10 1.80 -34.60 36.18
C PHE A 10 1.60 -34.06 34.75
N THR A 11 1.13 -34.90 33.83
CA THR A 11 0.83 -34.48 32.45
C THR A 11 -0.40 -33.58 32.36
N THR A 12 -1.46 -33.86 33.13
CA THR A 12 -2.64 -32.99 33.21
C THR A 12 -2.34 -31.64 33.87
N ALA A 13 -1.51 -31.61 34.93
CA ALA A 13 -1.08 -30.37 35.57
C ALA A 13 -0.26 -29.45 34.62
N ARG A 14 0.63 -30.02 33.79
CA ARG A 14 1.41 -29.25 32.79
C ARG A 14 0.58 -28.73 31.60
N LEU A 15 -0.52 -29.42 31.27
CA LEU A 15 -1.46 -29.01 30.23
C LEU A 15 -2.34 -27.84 30.68
N VAL A 16 -2.73 -27.82 31.95
CA VAL A 16 -3.51 -26.73 32.57
C VAL A 16 -2.64 -25.49 32.84
N SER A 17 -1.33 -25.67 33.10
CA SER A 17 -0.40 -24.57 33.39
C SER A 17 0.01 -23.71 32.18
N GLY A 18 -0.70 -23.77 31.05
CA GLY A 18 -0.63 -22.78 29.95
C GLY A 18 0.66 -22.73 29.12
N ARG A 19 1.63 -23.63 29.33
CA ARG A 19 2.95 -23.57 28.67
C ARG A 19 2.96 -24.05 27.22
N TRP A 20 1.87 -24.64 26.75
CA TRP A 20 1.67 -25.08 25.37
C TRP A 20 0.48 -24.31 24.79
N ASN A 21 0.68 -23.64 23.66
CA ASN A 21 -0.34 -22.83 22.98
C ASN A 21 -1.37 -23.73 22.25
N LEU A 22 -2.01 -24.63 23.01
CA LEU A 22 -3.07 -25.53 22.56
C LEU A 22 -4.40 -24.86 22.88
N SER A 23 -5.25 -24.67 21.87
CA SER A 23 -6.62 -24.17 22.06
C SER A 23 -7.39 -25.02 23.09
N ARG A 24 -8.27 -24.40 23.90
CA ARG A 24 -8.96 -25.04 25.04
C ARG A 24 -9.63 -26.38 24.71
N TRP A 25 -10.11 -26.57 23.48
CA TRP A 25 -10.68 -27.85 23.03
C TRP A 25 -9.64 -28.98 22.92
N LYS A 26 -8.36 -28.68 22.63
CA LYS A 26 -7.28 -29.68 22.50
C LYS A 26 -6.88 -30.22 23.87
N ALA A 27 -6.98 -29.37 24.91
CA ALA A 27 -6.75 -29.77 26.30
C ALA A 27 -7.83 -30.73 26.82
N TRP A 28 -9.12 -30.43 26.52
CA TRP A 28 -10.23 -31.36 26.82
C TRP A 28 -10.08 -32.69 26.09
N TYR A 29 -9.61 -32.66 24.84
CA TYR A 29 -9.37 -33.86 24.03
C TYR A 29 -8.28 -34.76 24.63
N LEU A 30 -7.19 -34.18 25.14
CA LEU A 30 -6.11 -34.90 25.83
C LEU A 30 -6.54 -35.49 27.19
N LEU A 31 -7.44 -34.81 27.90
CA LEU A 31 -8.05 -35.34 29.14
C LEU A 31 -8.96 -36.55 28.84
N LEU A 32 -9.81 -36.45 27.81
CA LEU A 32 -10.64 -37.57 27.36
C LEU A 32 -9.83 -38.74 26.79
N ALA A 33 -8.66 -38.48 26.21
CA ALA A 33 -7.73 -39.50 25.73
C ALA A 33 -7.10 -40.33 26.87
N THR A 34 -6.83 -39.70 28.01
CA THR A 34 -6.05 -40.31 29.11
C THR A 34 -6.92 -41.02 30.14
N LEU A 35 -8.19 -40.62 30.26
CA LEU A 35 -9.20 -41.23 31.13
C LEU A 35 -9.40 -42.75 30.90
N PRO A 36 -9.53 -43.26 29.65
CA PRO A 36 -9.63 -44.69 29.38
C PRO A 36 -8.40 -45.48 29.83
N TRP A 37 -7.20 -44.91 29.73
CA TRP A 37 -5.94 -45.53 30.16
C TRP A 37 -5.88 -45.69 31.68
N VAL A 38 -6.32 -44.67 32.41
CA VAL A 38 -6.39 -44.72 33.88
C VAL A 38 -7.41 -45.78 34.32
N LEU A 39 -8.60 -45.77 33.71
CA LEU A 39 -9.66 -46.74 33.99
C LEU A 39 -9.23 -48.19 33.71
N THR A 40 -8.48 -48.43 32.63
CA THR A 40 -7.94 -49.76 32.32
C THR A 40 -6.91 -50.26 33.33
N CYS A 41 -5.98 -49.40 33.71
CA CYS A 41 -4.98 -49.72 34.72
C CYS A 41 -5.63 -50.02 36.08
N SER A 42 -6.70 -49.31 36.46
CA SER A 42 -7.46 -49.62 37.68
C SER A 42 -8.23 -50.94 37.59
N LEU A 43 -8.87 -51.23 36.44
CA LEU A 43 -9.60 -52.49 36.25
C LEU A 43 -8.66 -53.70 36.25
N TRP A 44 -7.48 -53.61 35.63
CA TRP A 44 -6.44 -54.66 35.62
C TRP A 44 -6.09 -55.18 37.03
N PHE A 45 -6.07 -54.27 38.01
CA PHE A 45 -5.66 -54.58 39.37
C PHE A 45 -6.77 -55.17 40.23
N LEU A 46 -8.04 -54.86 39.92
CA LEU A 46 -9.22 -55.27 40.69
C LEU A 46 -9.88 -56.55 40.18
N SER A 47 -9.61 -56.95 38.94
CA SER A 47 -10.27 -58.08 38.30
C SER A 47 -9.49 -59.40 38.45
N ALA A 48 -10.21 -60.51 38.68
CA ALA A 48 -9.66 -61.87 38.71
C ALA A 48 -8.90 -62.23 37.40
N PRO A 49 -8.00 -63.22 37.40
CA PRO A 49 -7.02 -63.42 36.33
C PRO A 49 -7.63 -63.56 34.93
N ASP A 50 -8.84 -64.09 34.82
CA ASP A 50 -9.55 -64.33 33.56
C ASP A 50 -9.96 -63.03 32.83
N TYR A 51 -10.11 -61.91 33.54
CA TYR A 51 -10.57 -60.65 32.95
C TYR A 51 -9.43 -59.65 32.66
N ARG A 52 -8.19 -59.97 33.07
CA ARG A 52 -7.01 -59.11 32.85
C ARG A 52 -6.73 -58.92 31.36
N ILE A 53 -7.06 -59.90 30.52
CA ILE A 53 -6.95 -59.81 29.06
C ILE A 53 -7.78 -58.62 28.52
N PHE A 54 -8.97 -58.35 29.07
CA PHE A 54 -9.81 -57.22 28.67
C PHE A 54 -9.21 -55.85 29.04
N ALA A 55 -8.41 -55.78 30.10
CA ALA A 55 -7.73 -54.54 30.50
C ALA A 55 -6.47 -54.24 29.64
N LEU A 56 -5.78 -55.26 29.11
CA LEU A 56 -4.76 -55.10 28.05
C LEU A 56 -5.36 -54.63 26.72
N LEU A 57 -6.63 -54.97 26.49
CA LEU A 57 -7.40 -54.68 25.28
C LEU A 57 -7.93 -53.24 25.17
N LEU A 58 -8.11 -52.55 26.29
CA LEU A 58 -8.59 -51.17 26.30
C LEU A 58 -7.45 -50.15 26.39
N ALA A 59 -6.24 -50.56 26.76
CA ALA A 59 -5.10 -49.68 26.95
C ALA A 59 -4.78 -48.82 25.69
N PRO A 60 -4.56 -49.36 24.49
CA PRO A 60 -4.11 -48.54 23.35
C PRO A 60 -5.16 -47.54 22.81
N THR A 61 -6.42 -47.59 23.26
CA THR A 61 -7.48 -46.63 22.87
C THR A 61 -7.13 -45.19 23.26
N GLY A 62 -6.41 -44.98 24.36
CA GLY A 62 -5.96 -43.65 24.78
C GLY A 62 -4.83 -43.07 23.92
N LEU A 63 -4.05 -43.93 23.25
CA LEU A 63 -2.91 -43.53 22.42
C LEU A 63 -3.37 -43.00 21.04
N ILE A 64 -4.51 -43.49 20.55
CA ILE A 64 -5.13 -43.11 19.27
C ILE A 64 -5.65 -41.66 19.30
N VAL A 65 -6.05 -41.17 20.48
CA VAL A 65 -6.66 -39.84 20.65
C VAL A 65 -5.59 -38.73 20.80
N GLY A 66 -4.35 -39.07 21.18
CA GLY A 66 -3.27 -38.11 21.45
C GLY A 66 -2.48 -37.63 20.23
N PHE A 67 -2.42 -38.39 19.13
CA PHE A 67 -1.63 -38.04 17.95
C PHE A 67 -2.49 -37.34 16.90
N GLY A 68 -2.39 -36.01 16.88
CA GLY A 68 -3.17 -35.15 16.01
C GLY A 68 -3.05 -35.50 14.52
N VAL A 69 -4.23 -35.62 13.89
CA VAL A 69 -4.65 -35.32 12.49
C VAL A 69 -3.81 -35.79 11.30
N TYR A 70 -2.51 -36.07 11.40
CA TYR A 70 -1.67 -36.10 10.19
C TYR A 70 -1.50 -37.46 9.50
N ARG A 71 -1.95 -38.59 10.05
CA ARG A 71 -1.96 -39.86 9.30
C ARG A 71 -3.16 -40.73 9.68
N THR A 72 -4.34 -40.30 9.25
CA THR A 72 -5.61 -41.03 9.38
C THR A 72 -5.52 -42.45 8.81
N ALA A 73 -4.81 -42.65 7.68
CA ALA A 73 -4.61 -43.97 7.09
C ALA A 73 -3.79 -44.90 8.00
N VAL A 74 -2.72 -44.41 8.62
CA VAL A 74 -1.87 -45.23 9.51
C VAL A 74 -2.59 -45.57 10.80
N MET A 75 -3.34 -44.62 11.37
CA MET A 75 -4.15 -44.88 12.58
C MET A 75 -5.32 -45.82 12.28
N MET A 76 -5.93 -45.73 11.10
CA MET A 76 -6.96 -46.66 10.65
C MET A 76 -6.37 -48.06 10.46
N LEU A 77 -5.19 -48.20 9.86
CA LEU A 77 -4.49 -49.47 9.73
C LEU A 77 -4.08 -50.07 11.08
N ILE A 78 -3.61 -49.24 12.03
CA ILE A 78 -3.27 -49.68 13.39
C ILE A 78 -4.55 -50.11 14.13
N SER A 79 -5.65 -49.37 13.99
CA SER A 79 -6.94 -49.73 14.60
C SER A 79 -7.54 -51.00 14.00
N ILE A 80 -7.40 -51.22 12.68
CA ILE A 80 -7.84 -52.43 11.98
C ILE A 80 -6.96 -53.62 12.41
N SER A 81 -5.64 -53.46 12.43
CA SER A 81 -4.70 -54.46 12.91
C SER A 81 -5.00 -54.86 14.36
N TYR A 82 -5.28 -53.87 15.21
CA TYR A 82 -5.66 -54.09 16.59
C TYR A 82 -6.97 -54.85 16.71
N PHE A 83 -7.99 -54.43 15.95
CA PHE A 83 -9.29 -55.09 15.87
C PHE A 83 -9.19 -56.56 15.47
N VAL A 84 -8.31 -56.90 14.52
CA VAL A 84 -8.02 -58.29 14.14
C VAL A 84 -7.41 -59.07 15.30
N VAL A 85 -6.50 -58.47 16.09
CA VAL A 85 -5.92 -59.10 17.28
C VAL A 85 -6.99 -59.36 18.36
N ILE A 86 -7.95 -58.45 18.56
CA ILE A 86 -9.08 -58.65 19.48
C ILE A 86 -9.93 -59.84 19.02
N LEU A 87 -10.28 -59.89 17.73
CA LEU A 87 -11.09 -60.96 17.16
C LEU A 87 -10.40 -62.32 17.27
N LEU A 88 -9.10 -62.39 16.99
CA LEU A 88 -8.31 -63.60 17.14
C LEU A 88 -8.22 -64.05 18.62
N GLY A 89 -8.04 -63.10 19.54
CA GLY A 89 -8.08 -63.40 20.99
C GLY A 89 -9.44 -63.91 21.46
N PHE A 90 -10.53 -63.30 20.97
CA PHE A 90 -11.90 -63.72 21.29
C PHE A 90 -12.22 -65.09 20.67
N PHE A 91 -11.76 -65.35 19.44
CA PHE A 91 -11.90 -66.63 18.76
C PHE A 91 -11.17 -67.75 19.51
N TRP A 92 -9.91 -67.51 19.91
CA TRP A 92 -9.12 -68.47 20.68
C TRP A 92 -9.75 -68.79 22.06
N MET A 93 -10.37 -67.79 22.69
CA MET A 93 -11.08 -67.95 23.96
C MET A 93 -12.44 -68.67 23.80
N ASN A 94 -13.14 -68.46 22.68
CA ASN A 94 -14.40 -69.13 22.33
C ASN A 94 -14.21 -70.65 22.12
N THR A 95 -13.05 -71.08 21.62
CA THR A 95 -12.71 -72.51 21.51
C THR A 95 -12.48 -73.19 22.87
N SER A 96 -12.27 -72.39 23.92
CA SER A 96 -11.88 -72.89 25.25
C SER A 96 -13.03 -72.85 26.28
N ILE A 97 -14.10 -72.08 26.05
CA ILE A 97 -15.22 -71.89 27.00
C ILE A 97 -16.55 -71.74 26.23
N GLN A 98 -17.57 -72.56 26.54
CA GLN A 98 -18.92 -72.40 25.97
C GLN A 98 -19.60 -71.12 26.51
N PHE A 99 -19.90 -70.15 25.65
CA PHE A 99 -20.45 -68.84 26.02
C PHE A 99 -21.97 -68.69 25.82
N SER A 100 -22.62 -67.86 26.67
CA SER A 100 -24.04 -67.46 26.60
C SER A 100 -24.27 -66.19 25.74
N ILE A 101 -25.47 -66.07 25.16
CA ILE A 101 -25.95 -65.02 24.22
C ILE A 101 -25.64 -63.54 24.59
N PRO A 102 -25.65 -63.09 25.88
CA PRO A 102 -25.42 -61.68 26.24
C PRO A 102 -24.08 -61.09 25.81
N ASN A 103 -23.03 -61.91 25.69
CA ASN A 103 -21.68 -61.42 25.36
C ASN A 103 -21.51 -61.08 23.87
N VAL A 104 -22.26 -61.76 22.99
CA VAL A 104 -22.26 -61.48 21.54
C VAL A 104 -22.97 -60.16 21.24
N ALA A 105 -24.08 -59.90 21.95
CA ALA A 105 -24.81 -58.63 21.82
C ALA A 105 -23.95 -57.42 22.21
N GLY A 106 -23.18 -57.53 23.31
CA GLY A 106 -22.26 -56.48 23.73
C GLY A 106 -21.19 -56.17 22.67
N ALA A 107 -20.56 -57.21 22.09
CA ALA A 107 -19.55 -57.03 21.05
C ALA A 107 -20.11 -56.33 19.80
N LEU A 108 -21.33 -56.66 19.39
CA LEU A 108 -22.00 -56.01 18.25
C LEU A 108 -22.33 -54.53 18.52
N VAL A 109 -22.75 -54.18 19.74
CA VAL A 109 -23.00 -52.77 20.12
C VAL A 109 -21.72 -51.95 20.12
N PHE A 110 -20.61 -52.50 20.62
CA PHE A 110 -19.31 -51.82 20.55
C PHE A 110 -18.85 -51.61 19.11
N LEU A 111 -19.02 -52.60 18.25
CA LEU A 111 -18.72 -52.49 16.82
C LEU A 111 -19.52 -51.38 16.13
N LEU A 112 -20.82 -51.33 16.39
CA LEU A 112 -21.69 -50.28 15.88
C LEU A 112 -21.23 -48.89 16.34
N PHE A 113 -20.86 -48.75 17.62
CA PHE A 113 -20.37 -47.49 18.17
C PHE A 113 -19.07 -47.02 17.49
N TYR A 114 -18.08 -47.91 17.32
CA TYR A 114 -16.84 -47.57 16.63
C TYR A 114 -17.07 -47.21 15.16
N PHE A 115 -17.98 -47.92 14.48
CA PHE A 115 -18.36 -47.62 13.10
C PHE A 115 -18.98 -46.23 12.98
N LEU A 116 -19.96 -45.91 13.84
CA LEU A 116 -20.60 -44.58 13.86
C LEU A 116 -19.62 -43.47 14.23
N PHE A 117 -18.70 -43.72 15.17
CA PHE A 117 -17.64 -42.79 15.54
C PHE A 117 -16.69 -42.52 14.36
N GLY A 118 -16.30 -43.58 13.64
CA GLY A 118 -15.48 -43.49 12.43
C GLY A 118 -16.15 -42.62 11.35
N LEU A 119 -17.43 -42.87 11.05
CA LEU A 119 -18.20 -42.06 10.08
C LEU A 119 -18.28 -40.59 10.48
N LYS A 120 -18.57 -40.29 11.75
CA LYS A 120 -18.63 -38.90 12.25
C LYS A 120 -17.27 -38.22 12.16
N SER A 121 -16.18 -38.93 12.46
CA SER A 121 -14.82 -38.41 12.38
C SER A 121 -14.41 -38.10 10.93
N ALA A 122 -14.76 -38.98 9.98
CA ALA A 122 -14.50 -38.79 8.57
C ALA A 122 -15.26 -37.57 8.01
N PHE A 123 -16.56 -37.47 8.34
CA PHE A 123 -17.39 -36.31 7.98
C PHE A 123 -16.86 -34.99 8.57
N PHE A 124 -16.41 -35.00 9.82
CA PHE A 124 -15.85 -33.81 10.47
C PHE A 124 -14.54 -33.36 9.81
N ILE A 125 -13.65 -34.30 9.46
CA ILE A 125 -12.38 -34.00 8.79
C ILE A 125 -12.63 -33.42 7.40
N ASP A 126 -13.55 -34.00 6.64
CA ASP A 126 -13.91 -33.51 5.30
C ASP A 126 -14.48 -32.08 5.37
N ARG A 127 -15.41 -31.84 6.30
CA ARG A 127 -16.00 -30.50 6.52
C ARG A 127 -14.98 -29.45 6.97
N GLU A 128 -13.98 -29.82 7.78
CA GLU A 128 -12.92 -28.91 8.19
C GLU A 128 -11.92 -28.63 7.05
N SER A 129 -11.66 -29.63 6.20
CA SER A 129 -10.88 -29.48 4.96
C SER A 129 -11.57 -28.51 3.98
N GLU A 130 -12.88 -28.65 3.77
CA GLU A 130 -13.68 -27.73 2.95
C GLU A 130 -13.63 -26.30 3.49
N ARG A 131 -13.83 -26.11 4.80
CA ARG A 131 -13.69 -24.79 5.44
C ARG A 131 -12.29 -24.20 5.22
N GLY A 132 -11.25 -25.01 5.34
CA GLY A 132 -9.88 -24.58 5.06
C GLY A 132 -9.69 -24.14 3.60
N ARG A 133 -10.32 -24.82 2.64
CA ARG A 133 -10.31 -24.44 1.22
C ARG A 133 -11.07 -23.15 0.97
N LEU A 134 -12.29 -23.03 1.50
CA LEU A 134 -13.13 -21.83 1.36
C LEU A 134 -12.46 -20.59 1.98
N LEU A 135 -11.85 -20.73 3.16
CA LEU A 135 -11.10 -19.64 3.79
C LEU A 135 -9.87 -19.24 2.97
N ARG A 136 -9.16 -20.21 2.37
CA ARG A 136 -8.03 -19.91 1.47
C ARG A 136 -8.50 -19.21 0.20
N GLN A 137 -9.62 -19.62 -0.37
CA GLN A 137 -10.22 -19.00 -1.54
C GLN A 137 -10.66 -17.57 -1.22
N SER A 138 -11.45 -17.36 -0.17
CA SER A 138 -11.87 -16.03 0.28
C SER A 138 -10.68 -15.09 0.55
N ARG A 139 -9.59 -15.60 1.16
CA ARG A 139 -8.36 -14.81 1.34
C ARG A 139 -7.65 -14.49 0.03
N ARG A 140 -7.67 -15.38 -0.96
CA ARG A 140 -7.10 -15.12 -2.29
C ARG A 140 -7.93 -14.05 -3.00
N ASP A 141 -9.25 -14.20 -3.00
CA ASP A 141 -10.18 -13.26 -3.63
C ASP A 141 -10.05 -11.87 -2.99
N GLN A 142 -9.99 -11.78 -1.65
CA GLN A 142 -9.74 -10.52 -0.94
C GLN A 142 -8.40 -9.88 -1.32
N ARG A 143 -7.34 -10.67 -1.50
CA ARG A 143 -6.02 -10.14 -1.92
C ARG A 143 -6.08 -9.61 -3.35
N THR A 144 -6.73 -10.33 -4.27
CA THR A 144 -6.88 -9.90 -5.65
C THR A 144 -7.70 -8.62 -5.72
N ILE A 145 -8.88 -8.57 -5.06
CA ILE A 145 -9.72 -7.38 -5.00
C ILE A 145 -8.96 -6.20 -4.41
N ARG A 146 -8.18 -6.42 -3.34
CA ARG A 146 -7.37 -5.36 -2.73
C ARG A 146 -6.29 -4.84 -3.67
N ALA A 147 -5.56 -5.73 -4.33
CA ALA A 147 -4.52 -5.35 -5.29
C ALA A 147 -5.10 -4.61 -6.50
N GLU A 148 -6.27 -5.03 -7.01
CA GLU A 148 -6.99 -4.35 -8.09
C GLU A 148 -7.49 -2.97 -7.65
N ARG A 149 -8.03 -2.85 -6.43
CA ARG A 149 -8.43 -1.55 -5.85
C ARG A 149 -7.24 -0.60 -5.71
N GLU A 150 -6.14 -1.05 -5.12
CA GLU A 150 -4.92 -0.25 -4.95
C GLU A 150 -4.33 0.18 -6.31
N LYS A 151 -4.42 -0.67 -7.33
CA LYS A 151 -4.01 -0.31 -8.70
C LYS A 151 -4.94 0.74 -9.31
N SER A 152 -6.25 0.56 -9.17
CA SER A 152 -7.24 1.51 -9.68
C SER A 152 -7.14 2.88 -9.00
N GLU A 153 -6.92 2.89 -7.68
CA GLU A 153 -6.77 4.10 -6.89
C GLU A 153 -5.52 4.88 -7.26
N ARG A 154 -4.38 4.19 -7.40
CA ARG A 154 -3.14 4.81 -7.86
C ARG A 154 -3.26 5.43 -9.25
N LEU A 155 -3.94 4.75 -10.19
CA LEU A 155 -4.15 5.29 -11.52
C LEU A 155 -5.05 6.53 -11.50
N LEU A 156 -6.04 6.57 -10.62
CA LEU A 156 -6.90 7.74 -10.46
C LEU A 156 -6.13 8.94 -9.87
N LEU A 157 -5.31 8.70 -8.84
CA LEU A 157 -4.49 9.73 -8.20
C LEU A 157 -3.35 10.25 -9.11
N ASN A 158 -2.94 9.48 -10.11
CA ASN A 158 -2.03 9.96 -11.15
C ASN A 158 -2.69 10.91 -12.17
N ILE A 159 -4.04 11.01 -12.17
CA ILE A 159 -4.81 11.83 -13.12
C ILE A 159 -5.44 13.04 -12.42
N LEU A 160 -5.86 12.86 -11.17
CA LEU A 160 -6.58 13.87 -10.39
C LEU A 160 -5.93 14.04 -9.02
N PRO A 161 -5.87 15.27 -8.48
CA PRO A 161 -5.46 15.51 -7.11
C PRO A 161 -6.34 14.74 -6.11
N GLU A 162 -5.78 14.38 -4.96
CA GLU A 162 -6.44 13.48 -4.00
C GLU A 162 -7.82 13.99 -3.55
N GLU A 163 -7.93 15.26 -3.17
CA GLU A 163 -9.20 15.87 -2.72
C GLU A 163 -10.27 15.81 -3.82
N ILE A 164 -9.86 16.09 -5.06
CA ILE A 164 -10.74 16.11 -6.23
C ILE A 164 -11.16 14.69 -6.60
N ALA A 165 -10.26 13.71 -6.49
CA ALA A 165 -10.55 12.30 -6.71
C ALA A 165 -11.53 11.75 -5.67
N GLN A 166 -11.41 12.17 -4.40
CA GLN A 166 -12.36 11.80 -3.34
C GLN A 166 -13.74 12.42 -3.59
N GLU A 167 -13.81 13.72 -3.88
CA GLU A 167 -15.07 14.41 -4.22
C GLU A 167 -15.78 13.74 -5.41
N LEU A 168 -15.02 13.37 -6.45
CA LEU A 168 -15.55 12.68 -7.63
C LEU A 168 -16.05 11.27 -7.29
N LYS A 169 -15.37 10.51 -6.41
CA LYS A 169 -15.81 9.18 -5.96
C LYS A 169 -17.11 9.25 -5.15
N GLU A 170 -17.27 10.27 -4.32
CA GLU A 170 -18.41 10.42 -3.42
C GLU A 170 -19.65 10.98 -4.13
N ASN A 171 -19.45 12.04 -4.92
CA ASN A 171 -20.54 12.82 -5.50
C ASN A 171 -20.81 12.50 -6.98
N GLY A 172 -19.90 11.77 -7.65
CA GLY A 172 -19.97 11.50 -9.09
C GLY A 172 -19.71 12.73 -9.97
N SER A 173 -19.46 13.89 -9.37
CA SER A 173 -19.11 15.15 -10.03
C SER A 173 -18.30 16.03 -9.09
N THR A 174 -17.58 17.00 -9.63
CA THR A 174 -16.79 17.97 -8.87
C THR A 174 -17.25 19.38 -9.20
N VAL A 175 -17.30 20.26 -8.22
CA VAL A 175 -17.64 21.68 -8.45
C VAL A 175 -16.36 22.47 -8.71
N PRO A 176 -16.29 23.29 -9.78
CA PRO A 176 -15.17 24.21 -9.96
C PRO A 176 -15.03 25.17 -8.78
N ARG A 177 -13.81 25.32 -8.27
CA ARG A 177 -13.49 26.18 -7.14
C ARG A 177 -12.81 27.46 -7.65
N HIS A 178 -13.19 28.59 -7.06
CA HIS A 178 -12.56 29.88 -7.32
C HIS A 178 -11.48 30.13 -6.27
N PHE A 179 -10.25 30.36 -6.72
CA PHE A 179 -9.10 30.68 -5.91
C PHE A 179 -8.80 32.17 -6.06
N ALA A 180 -8.82 32.90 -4.94
CA ALA A 180 -8.62 34.35 -4.95
C ALA A 180 -7.16 34.74 -5.26
N SER A 181 -6.20 33.88 -4.92
CA SER A 181 -4.80 34.05 -5.26
C SER A 181 -4.16 32.68 -5.50
N ALA A 182 -3.57 32.51 -6.69
CA ALA A 182 -2.76 31.37 -7.04
C ALA A 182 -1.68 31.80 -8.03
N SER A 183 -0.54 31.12 -8.00
CA SER A 183 0.58 31.41 -8.91
C SER A 183 0.67 30.33 -9.98
N VAL A 184 0.72 30.75 -11.25
CA VAL A 184 0.83 29.86 -12.41
C VAL A 184 2.22 30.03 -13.02
N LEU A 185 2.93 28.92 -13.18
CA LEU A 185 4.22 28.84 -13.86
C LEU A 185 4.02 28.18 -15.24
N PHE A 186 4.48 28.88 -16.28
CA PHE A 186 4.65 28.34 -17.62
C PHE A 186 6.13 28.21 -17.95
N THR A 187 6.47 27.14 -18.65
CA THR A 187 7.78 26.95 -19.25
C THR A 187 7.66 26.65 -20.73
N ASP A 188 8.68 26.97 -21.52
CA ASP A 188 8.75 26.65 -22.95
C ASP A 188 10.21 26.41 -23.39
N PHE A 189 10.42 25.49 -24.33
CA PHE A 189 11.75 25.24 -24.89
C PHE A 189 11.99 26.10 -26.12
N LYS A 190 12.85 27.11 -25.97
CA LYS A 190 13.22 27.97 -27.08
C LYS A 190 13.93 27.16 -28.18
N GLY A 191 13.43 27.28 -29.41
CA GLY A 191 13.99 26.60 -30.57
C GLY A 191 13.64 25.11 -30.66
N PHE A 192 12.65 24.65 -29.87
CA PHE A 192 12.18 23.26 -29.90
C PHE A 192 11.85 22.78 -31.30
N THR A 193 11.03 23.51 -32.07
CA THR A 193 10.60 23.11 -33.42
C THR A 193 11.79 22.80 -34.34
N THR A 194 12.81 23.66 -34.33
CA THR A 194 14.01 23.48 -35.17
C THR A 194 14.81 22.24 -34.77
N ILE A 195 14.95 21.99 -33.46
CA ILE A 195 15.67 20.81 -32.96
C ILE A 195 14.83 19.55 -33.22
N ALA A 196 13.52 19.61 -33.02
CA ALA A 196 12.57 18.52 -33.25
C ALA A 196 12.58 18.03 -34.71
N GLU A 197 12.69 18.94 -35.69
CA GLU A 197 12.82 18.59 -37.11
C GLU A 197 14.10 17.79 -37.44
N SER A 198 15.16 17.97 -36.63
CA SER A 198 16.45 17.30 -36.82
C SER A 198 16.62 16.02 -36.01
N MET A 199 15.66 15.69 -35.14
CA MET A 199 15.70 14.55 -34.24
C MET A 199 14.76 13.43 -34.69
N GLU A 200 15.13 12.19 -34.39
CA GLU A 200 14.22 11.06 -34.54
C GLU A 200 13.06 11.18 -33.53
N PRO A 201 11.79 10.94 -33.92
CA PRO A 201 10.63 11.17 -33.05
C PRO A 201 10.68 10.46 -31.69
N ALA A 202 11.13 9.20 -31.63
CA ALA A 202 11.23 8.49 -30.36
C ALA A 202 12.34 9.08 -29.46
N ALA A 203 13.47 9.48 -30.04
CA ALA A 203 14.52 10.20 -29.32
C ALA A 203 14.03 11.56 -28.79
N LEU A 204 13.28 12.32 -29.58
CA LEU A 204 12.70 13.60 -29.16
C LEU A 204 11.78 13.43 -27.95
N VAL A 205 10.85 12.47 -28.01
CA VAL A 205 9.92 12.18 -26.92
C VAL A 205 10.67 11.71 -25.67
N ALA A 206 11.72 10.89 -25.82
CA ALA A 206 12.53 10.44 -24.69
C ALA A 206 13.30 11.58 -24.01
N GLU A 207 13.75 12.60 -24.76
CA GLU A 207 14.39 13.76 -24.16
C GLU A 207 13.39 14.69 -23.47
N LEU A 208 12.20 14.90 -24.06
CA LEU A 208 11.10 15.62 -23.40
C LEU A 208 10.71 14.96 -22.08
N ASP A 209 10.54 13.63 -22.08
CA ASP A 209 10.18 12.84 -20.90
C ASP A 209 11.21 13.00 -19.77
N ARG A 210 12.51 13.05 -20.10
CA ARG A 210 13.57 13.30 -19.10
C ARG A 210 13.47 14.68 -18.48
N CYS A 211 13.27 15.72 -19.29
CA CYS A 211 13.12 17.08 -18.78
C CYS A 211 11.85 17.23 -17.94
N PHE A 212 10.71 16.76 -18.44
CA PHE A 212 9.44 16.84 -17.71
C PHE A 212 9.42 15.98 -16.45
N SER A 213 10.07 14.80 -16.44
CA SER A 213 10.23 14.01 -15.21
C SER A 213 11.07 14.74 -14.15
N ALA A 214 12.09 15.50 -14.57
CA ALA A 214 12.84 16.34 -13.64
C ALA A 214 11.98 17.49 -13.10
N PHE A 215 11.17 18.12 -13.95
CA PHE A 215 10.24 19.18 -13.54
C PHE A 215 9.14 18.67 -12.62
N ASP A 216 8.59 17.49 -12.88
CA ASP A 216 7.63 16.80 -12.00
C ASP A 216 8.22 16.62 -10.61
N SER A 217 9.45 16.11 -10.53
CA SER A 217 10.15 15.93 -9.26
C SER A 217 10.41 17.26 -8.51
N ILE A 218 10.66 18.35 -9.24
CA ILE A 218 10.81 19.69 -8.67
C ILE A 218 9.45 20.19 -8.15
N CYS A 219 8.37 20.02 -8.91
CA CYS A 219 7.02 20.41 -8.49
C CYS A 219 6.61 19.68 -7.20
N ASP A 220 6.85 18.37 -7.12
CA ASP A 220 6.56 17.56 -5.93
C ASP A 220 7.31 18.08 -4.68
N ARG A 221 8.56 18.54 -4.82
CA ARG A 221 9.36 19.07 -3.70
C ARG A 221 8.83 20.41 -3.17
N HIS A 222 8.31 21.25 -4.05
CA HIS A 222 7.80 22.58 -3.71
C HIS A 222 6.27 22.61 -3.53
N GLY A 223 5.60 21.45 -3.57
CA GLY A 223 4.15 21.35 -3.39
C GLY A 223 3.35 22.04 -4.51
N LEU A 224 3.88 22.06 -5.73
CA LEU A 224 3.18 22.60 -6.90
C LEU A 224 2.35 21.52 -7.58
N GLU A 225 1.15 21.87 -8.00
CA GLU A 225 0.29 20.99 -8.77
C GLU A 225 0.66 21.06 -10.25
N LYS A 226 1.06 19.91 -10.82
CA LYS A 226 1.25 19.77 -12.26
C LYS A 226 -0.12 19.77 -12.94
N LEU A 227 -0.31 20.66 -13.90
CA LEU A 227 -1.58 20.75 -14.63
C LEU A 227 -1.53 19.94 -15.92
N LYS A 228 -0.63 20.30 -16.82
CA LYS A 228 -0.48 19.62 -18.11
C LYS A 228 0.83 19.98 -18.80
N THR A 229 1.13 19.23 -19.84
CA THR A 229 2.10 19.61 -20.87
C THR A 229 1.34 20.05 -22.13
N ILE A 230 1.84 21.06 -22.82
CA ILE A 230 1.26 21.61 -24.04
C ILE A 230 2.35 21.60 -25.12
N GLY A 231 2.51 20.47 -25.80
CA GLY A 231 3.64 20.26 -26.71
C GLY A 231 4.96 20.24 -25.93
N ASP A 232 5.78 21.26 -26.16
CA ASP A 232 7.07 21.56 -25.51
C ASP A 232 6.95 22.44 -24.27
N SER A 233 5.75 22.94 -23.97
CA SER A 233 5.48 23.74 -22.79
C SER A 233 5.07 22.89 -21.58
N TYR A 234 5.53 23.28 -20.39
CA TYR A 234 5.14 22.69 -19.10
C TYR A 234 4.35 23.70 -18.27
N MET A 235 3.26 23.26 -17.65
CA MET A 235 2.37 24.11 -16.86
C MET A 235 2.13 23.49 -15.48
N CYS A 236 2.41 24.27 -14.44
CA CYS A 236 2.06 23.95 -13.06
C CYS A 236 1.59 25.19 -12.29
N ALA A 237 1.00 24.99 -11.13
CA ALA A 237 0.51 26.07 -10.29
C ALA A 237 0.70 25.79 -8.80
N GLY A 238 0.92 26.85 -8.03
CA GLY A 238 0.92 26.84 -6.57
C GLY A 238 -0.36 27.45 -6.02
N GLY A 239 -0.76 27.03 -4.81
CA GLY A 239 -1.98 27.49 -4.15
C GLY A 239 -3.25 26.77 -4.60
N ILE A 240 -3.09 25.68 -5.36
CA ILE A 240 -4.15 24.75 -5.75
C ILE A 240 -3.64 23.30 -5.59
N PRO A 241 -4.52 22.31 -5.37
CA PRO A 241 -5.94 22.44 -5.03
C PRO A 241 -6.18 22.99 -3.61
N VAL A 242 -5.13 23.06 -2.78
CA VAL A 242 -5.16 23.61 -1.43
C VAL A 242 -4.56 25.01 -1.44
N GLU A 243 -5.31 25.98 -0.91
CA GLU A 243 -4.84 27.36 -0.77
C GLU A 243 -3.66 27.43 0.21
N ASN A 244 -2.66 28.22 -0.14
CA ASN A 244 -1.56 28.59 0.74
C ASN A 244 -1.20 30.07 0.53
N GLN A 245 -0.39 30.66 1.40
CA GLN A 245 0.08 32.05 1.22
C GLN A 245 1.45 32.12 0.53
N THR A 246 2.16 31.00 0.47
CA THR A 246 3.52 30.90 -0.05
C THR A 246 3.58 30.52 -1.53
N HIS A 247 2.46 30.30 -2.23
CA HIS A 247 2.43 29.81 -3.62
C HIS A 247 3.38 30.56 -4.56
N ALA A 248 3.47 31.88 -4.43
CA ALA A 248 4.33 32.70 -5.28
C ALA A 248 5.82 32.42 -5.02
N VAL A 249 6.19 32.24 -3.74
CA VAL A 249 7.54 31.88 -3.32
C VAL A 249 7.87 30.46 -3.78
N ASP A 250 6.95 29.51 -3.58
CA ASP A 250 7.10 28.10 -3.98
C ASP A 250 7.30 27.98 -5.50
N CYS A 251 6.51 28.71 -6.30
CA CYS A 251 6.67 28.78 -7.76
C CYS A 251 8.02 29.36 -8.19
N VAL A 252 8.50 30.41 -7.53
CA VAL A 252 9.80 31.02 -7.86
C VAL A 252 10.96 30.09 -7.47
N LEU A 253 10.89 29.41 -6.32
CA LEU A 253 11.89 28.40 -5.93
C LEU A 253 11.95 27.26 -6.94
N ALA A 254 10.80 26.72 -7.33
CA ALA A 254 10.73 25.68 -8.36
C ALA A 254 11.28 26.17 -9.70
N ALA A 255 10.95 27.38 -10.13
CA ALA A 255 11.45 27.93 -11.39
C ALA A 255 12.97 28.13 -11.39
N LEU A 256 13.55 28.61 -10.29
CA LEU A 256 15.01 28.72 -10.12
C LEU A 256 15.68 27.34 -10.15
N GLU A 257 15.06 26.32 -9.55
CA GLU A 257 15.57 24.95 -9.59
C GLU A 257 15.47 24.32 -10.99
N MET A 258 14.38 24.57 -11.72
CA MET A 258 14.23 24.16 -13.13
C MET A 258 15.27 24.86 -14.03
N GLN A 259 15.50 26.15 -13.82
CA GLN A 259 16.53 26.93 -14.50
C GLN A 259 17.92 26.31 -14.24
N GLN A 260 18.26 26.05 -12.98
CA GLN A 260 19.54 25.43 -12.59
C GLN A 260 19.71 24.04 -13.22
N HIS A 261 18.67 23.21 -13.19
CA HIS A 261 18.68 21.89 -13.82
C HIS A 261 18.97 21.98 -15.33
N MET A 262 18.30 22.91 -16.02
CA MET A 262 18.52 23.13 -17.46
C MET A 262 19.90 23.69 -17.79
N GLN A 263 20.46 24.56 -16.94
CA GLN A 263 21.83 25.04 -17.09
C GLN A 263 22.86 23.89 -16.94
N GLN A 264 22.69 23.01 -15.95
CA GLN A 264 23.54 21.84 -15.79
C GLN A 264 23.42 20.89 -16.99
N TRP A 265 22.19 20.68 -17.46
CA TRP A 265 21.92 19.89 -18.65
C TRP A 265 22.62 20.46 -19.90
N GLN A 266 22.47 21.76 -20.14
CA GLN A 266 23.14 22.47 -21.22
C GLN A 266 24.65 22.31 -21.14
N ASN A 267 25.28 22.55 -19.99
CA ASN A 267 26.72 22.39 -19.81
C ASN A 267 27.21 20.95 -20.12
N SER A 268 26.43 19.94 -19.71
CA SER A 268 26.74 18.53 -19.98
C SER A 268 26.61 18.15 -21.47
N ARG A 269 25.74 18.84 -22.21
CA ARG A 269 25.50 18.63 -23.65
C ARG A 269 26.50 19.39 -24.49
N SER A 270 26.77 20.65 -24.15
CA SER A 270 27.74 21.50 -24.83
C SER A 270 29.15 20.91 -24.77
N SER A 271 29.54 20.32 -23.63
CA SER A 271 30.83 19.60 -23.50
C SER A 271 30.93 18.36 -24.40
N LYS A 272 29.81 17.81 -24.87
CA LYS A 272 29.71 16.68 -25.80
C LYS A 272 29.36 17.11 -27.23
N ASN A 273 29.30 18.42 -27.50
CA ASN A 273 28.89 19.00 -28.77
C ASN A 273 27.51 18.51 -29.26
N GLN A 274 26.57 18.29 -28.32
CA GLN A 274 25.21 17.86 -28.59
C GLN A 274 24.24 19.04 -28.57
N PRO A 275 23.14 19.00 -29.36
CA PRO A 275 22.09 20.02 -29.28
C PRO A 275 21.45 20.03 -27.89
N PHE A 276 21.07 21.23 -27.45
CA PHE A 276 20.41 21.47 -26.17
C PHE A 276 19.28 22.50 -26.36
N TRP A 277 18.31 22.48 -25.45
CA TRP A 277 17.24 23.48 -25.38
C TRP A 277 17.55 24.53 -24.33
N GLU A 278 17.16 25.76 -24.62
CA GLU A 278 17.10 26.83 -23.62
C GLU A 278 15.66 26.91 -23.07
N LEU A 279 15.51 27.11 -21.77
CA LEU A 279 14.21 27.17 -21.12
C LEU A 279 13.77 28.63 -20.92
N ARG A 280 12.53 28.96 -21.28
CA ARG A 280 11.85 30.19 -20.83
C ARG A 280 10.93 29.86 -19.68
N LEU A 281 10.81 30.80 -18.75
CA LEU A 281 10.03 30.66 -17.52
C LEU A 281 9.20 31.93 -17.32
N GLY A 282 7.89 31.78 -17.11
CA GLY A 282 6.96 32.88 -16.87
C GLY A 282 6.05 32.58 -15.68
N ILE A 283 6.01 33.47 -14.69
CA ILE A 283 5.16 33.34 -13.50
C ILE A 283 4.24 34.55 -13.36
N HIS A 284 2.96 34.28 -13.17
CA HIS A 284 1.98 35.29 -12.80
C HIS A 284 1.13 34.81 -11.63
N THR A 285 0.69 35.76 -10.81
CA THR A 285 -0.15 35.51 -9.64
C THR A 285 -1.41 36.33 -9.76
N GLY A 286 -2.55 35.69 -9.53
CA GLY A 286 -3.87 36.33 -9.60
C GLY A 286 -4.98 35.35 -9.26
N ASP A 287 -6.22 35.76 -9.52
CA ASP A 287 -7.40 34.93 -9.34
C ASP A 287 -7.55 33.91 -10.48
N LEU A 288 -8.04 32.72 -10.16
CA LEU A 288 -8.36 31.71 -11.16
C LEU A 288 -9.46 30.76 -10.67
N ILE A 289 -10.04 30.03 -11.61
CA ILE A 289 -10.97 28.95 -11.34
C ILE A 289 -10.26 27.64 -11.65
N ALA A 290 -10.26 26.68 -10.73
CA ALA A 290 -9.75 25.33 -10.97
C ALA A 290 -10.88 24.31 -10.86
N GLY A 291 -10.81 23.23 -11.63
CA GLY A 291 -11.84 22.20 -11.63
C GLY A 291 -11.60 21.10 -12.63
N VAL A 292 -12.44 20.07 -12.58
CA VAL A 292 -12.38 18.94 -13.53
C VAL A 292 -13.30 19.19 -14.71
N VAL A 293 -12.76 19.02 -15.92
CA VAL A 293 -13.54 19.04 -17.16
C VAL A 293 -13.53 17.66 -17.83
N GLY A 294 -14.63 17.34 -18.50
CA GLY A 294 -14.81 16.12 -19.28
C GLY A 294 -15.69 15.09 -18.58
N SER A 295 -16.40 14.27 -19.35
CA SER A 295 -17.26 13.19 -18.87
C SER A 295 -16.65 11.79 -19.02
N ARG A 296 -15.50 11.70 -19.70
CA ARG A 296 -14.78 10.43 -19.98
C ARG A 296 -13.27 10.56 -19.82
N LYS A 297 -12.70 11.67 -20.26
CA LYS A 297 -11.30 12.04 -20.05
C LYS A 297 -11.28 13.19 -19.06
N PHE A 298 -11.44 12.86 -17.78
CA PHE A 298 -11.35 13.84 -16.71
C PHE A 298 -9.96 14.48 -16.74
N ALA A 299 -9.93 15.80 -16.76
CA ALA A 299 -8.71 16.59 -16.64
C ALA A 299 -8.95 17.68 -15.60
N TYR A 300 -8.12 17.72 -14.57
CA TYR A 300 -8.08 18.84 -13.65
C TYR A 300 -7.28 19.97 -14.30
N ASP A 301 -7.86 21.16 -14.34
CA ASP A 301 -7.32 22.29 -15.09
C ASP A 301 -7.74 23.62 -14.48
N VAL A 302 -7.12 24.70 -14.95
CA VAL A 302 -7.35 26.06 -14.48
C VAL A 302 -7.77 26.99 -15.61
N TRP A 303 -8.65 27.95 -15.28
CA TRP A 303 -9.16 28.97 -16.18
C TRP A 303 -9.12 30.34 -15.51
N GLY A 304 -8.81 31.36 -16.28
CA GLY A 304 -8.78 32.73 -15.81
C GLY A 304 -7.85 33.59 -16.65
N ASP A 305 -7.91 34.91 -16.45
CA ASP A 305 -6.96 35.82 -17.08
C ASP A 305 -5.53 35.57 -16.58
N THR A 306 -5.40 35.09 -15.34
CA THR A 306 -4.11 34.73 -14.73
C THR A 306 -3.31 33.75 -15.58
N VAL A 307 -3.98 32.73 -16.12
CA VAL A 307 -3.37 31.70 -16.99
C VAL A 307 -2.85 32.32 -18.29
N ASN A 308 -3.65 33.19 -18.90
CA ASN A 308 -3.29 33.86 -20.16
C ASN A 308 -2.12 34.82 -19.97
N LEU A 309 -2.09 35.54 -18.84
CA LEU A 309 -0.99 36.44 -18.50
C LEU A 309 0.30 35.66 -18.23
N ALA A 310 0.24 34.56 -17.47
CA ALA A 310 1.40 33.70 -17.21
C ALA A 310 2.04 33.18 -18.52
N SER A 311 1.23 32.70 -19.46
CA SER A 311 1.69 32.28 -20.79
C SER A 311 2.31 33.43 -21.61
N ARG A 312 1.78 34.66 -21.49
CA ARG A 312 2.40 35.85 -22.11
C ARG A 312 3.72 36.25 -21.46
N LEU A 313 3.84 36.09 -20.15
CA LEU A 313 5.08 36.33 -19.42
C LEU A 313 6.17 35.34 -19.83
N GLU A 314 5.82 34.07 -20.01
CA GLU A 314 6.74 33.07 -20.54
C GLU A 314 7.19 33.46 -21.96
N SER A 315 6.25 33.62 -22.89
CA SER A 315 6.57 33.83 -24.31
C SER A 315 7.32 35.13 -24.61
N SER A 316 7.10 36.17 -23.80
CA SER A 316 7.88 37.42 -23.86
C SER A 316 9.20 37.35 -23.09
N GLY A 317 9.43 36.29 -22.31
CA GLY A 317 10.58 36.07 -21.46
C GLY A 317 11.87 35.81 -22.22
N GLN A 318 12.98 36.08 -21.54
CA GLN A 318 14.31 35.80 -22.07
C GLN A 318 14.69 34.34 -21.75
N PRO A 319 15.27 33.60 -22.71
CA PRO A 319 15.75 32.24 -22.46
C PRO A 319 16.78 32.22 -21.33
N GLY A 320 16.63 31.27 -20.43
CA GLY A 320 17.47 31.11 -19.25
C GLY A 320 17.14 32.06 -18.10
N GLU A 321 16.08 32.87 -18.18
CA GLU A 321 15.69 33.82 -17.13
C GLU A 321 14.30 33.51 -16.58
N VAL A 322 14.09 33.74 -15.27
CA VAL A 322 12.78 33.61 -14.61
C VAL A 322 12.05 34.95 -14.71
N ASN A 323 11.04 35.04 -15.59
CA ASN A 323 10.26 36.25 -15.79
C ASN A 323 8.99 36.26 -14.93
N ILE A 324 8.76 37.33 -14.18
CA ILE A 324 7.62 37.48 -13.27
C ILE A 324 6.87 38.79 -13.50
N SER A 325 5.56 38.76 -13.26
CA SER A 325 4.71 39.96 -13.24
C SER A 325 4.94 40.85 -12.02
N ARG A 326 4.44 42.09 -12.05
CA ARG A 326 4.36 42.97 -10.87
C ARG A 326 3.63 42.31 -9.71
N GLU A 327 2.49 41.68 -9.97
CA GLU A 327 1.65 41.06 -8.93
C GLU A 327 2.43 39.94 -8.21
N THR A 328 3.17 39.13 -8.96
CA THR A 328 4.09 38.14 -8.36
C THR A 328 5.23 38.83 -7.61
N TYR A 329 5.84 39.87 -8.18
CA TYR A 329 6.94 40.62 -7.56
C TYR A 329 6.55 41.16 -6.17
N GLU A 330 5.35 41.71 -6.02
CA GLU A 330 4.87 42.25 -4.74
C GLU A 330 4.84 41.19 -3.62
N LEU A 331 4.67 39.91 -3.96
CA LEU A 331 4.67 38.82 -2.99
C LEU A 331 6.07 38.27 -2.71
N VAL A 332 6.96 38.28 -3.72
CA VAL A 332 8.24 37.56 -3.65
C VAL A 332 9.45 38.47 -3.44
N HIS A 333 9.34 39.79 -3.65
CA HIS A 333 10.44 40.73 -3.48
C HIS A 333 11.12 40.70 -2.10
N PRO A 334 10.46 40.32 -0.98
CA PRO A 334 11.15 40.18 0.30
C PRO A 334 12.14 39.00 0.34
N PHE A 335 11.95 38.00 -0.52
CA PHE A 335 12.73 36.75 -0.53
C PHE A 335 13.81 36.74 -1.61
N PHE A 336 13.54 37.38 -2.75
CA PHE A 336 14.39 37.29 -3.94
C PHE A 336 14.90 38.65 -4.39
N GLU A 337 16.05 38.65 -5.05
CA GLU A 337 16.53 39.78 -5.83
C GLU A 337 15.83 39.77 -7.19
N CYS A 338 15.09 40.85 -7.48
CA CYS A 338 14.40 41.01 -8.75
C CYS A 338 14.84 42.30 -9.45
N GLU A 339 15.02 42.22 -10.76
CA GLU A 339 15.43 43.32 -11.61
C GLU A 339 14.28 43.71 -12.55
N HIS A 340 13.90 44.98 -12.56
CA HIS A 340 12.88 45.47 -13.49
C HIS A 340 13.39 45.41 -14.93
N ARG A 341 12.63 44.77 -15.83
CA ARG A 341 13.05 44.56 -17.22
C ARG A 341 12.26 45.36 -18.25
N GLY A 342 11.34 46.20 -17.81
CA GLY A 342 10.40 46.91 -18.67
C GLY A 342 8.99 46.33 -18.63
N LYS A 343 8.22 46.60 -19.69
CA LYS A 343 6.78 46.31 -19.74
C LYS A 343 6.38 45.52 -20.97
N ILE A 344 5.28 44.77 -20.85
CA ILE A 344 4.59 44.15 -22.00
C ILE A 344 3.16 44.70 -22.11
N PRO A 345 2.66 44.91 -23.34
CA PRO A 345 1.28 45.27 -23.54
C PRO A 345 0.38 44.06 -23.21
N ALA A 346 -0.43 44.17 -22.17
CA ALA A 346 -1.47 43.21 -21.86
C ALA A 346 -2.78 43.63 -22.52
N LYS A 347 -3.31 42.75 -23.39
CA LYS A 347 -4.63 42.93 -24.01
C LYS A 347 -5.67 43.20 -22.90
N HIS A 348 -6.29 44.38 -22.93
CA HIS A 348 -7.29 44.87 -21.96
C HIS A 348 -6.80 45.26 -20.56
N LYS A 349 -5.49 45.18 -20.24
CA LYS A 349 -4.91 45.56 -18.93
C LYS A 349 -3.83 46.65 -18.98
N GLY A 350 -3.51 47.16 -20.18
CA GLY A 350 -2.45 48.17 -20.35
C GLY A 350 -1.05 47.56 -20.28
N ASP A 351 -0.04 48.38 -20.04
CA ASP A 351 1.35 47.92 -19.97
C ASP A 351 1.64 47.31 -18.59
N LEU A 352 1.92 46.01 -18.56
CA LEU A 352 2.25 45.26 -17.36
C LEU A 352 3.76 45.31 -17.12
N ASP A 353 4.15 45.75 -15.93
CA ASP A 353 5.55 45.75 -15.51
C ASP A 353 6.03 44.33 -15.19
N MET A 354 7.27 44.03 -15.61
CA MET A 354 7.89 42.72 -15.46
C MET A 354 9.25 42.81 -14.78
N TYR A 355 9.62 41.71 -14.14
CA TYR A 355 10.86 41.59 -13.42
C TYR A 355 11.53 40.25 -13.74
N PHE A 356 12.85 40.23 -13.77
CA PHE A 356 13.62 39.00 -13.75
C PHE A 356 14.01 38.65 -12.32
N VAL A 357 13.87 37.39 -11.92
CA VAL A 357 14.38 36.90 -10.64
C VAL A 357 15.83 36.45 -10.83
N ARG A 358 16.76 37.06 -10.09
CA ARG A 358 18.20 36.77 -10.16
C ARG A 358 18.62 35.67 -9.20
N GLY A 359 17.90 35.52 -8.09
CA GLY A 359 18.14 34.51 -7.08
C GLY A 359 17.57 34.90 -5.73
N ILE A 360 17.81 34.05 -4.74
CA ILE A 360 17.48 34.34 -3.34
C ILE A 360 18.36 35.51 -2.86
N ARG A 361 17.81 36.41 -2.05
CA ARG A 361 18.59 37.51 -1.47
C ARG A 361 19.81 36.98 -0.70
N PRO A 362 21.01 37.58 -0.86
CA PRO A 362 22.23 37.15 -0.19
C PRO A 362 22.08 37.08 1.34
N GLU A 363 21.29 37.98 1.92
CA GLU A 363 20.98 38.06 3.35
C GLU A 363 20.18 36.86 3.88
N LEU A 364 19.48 36.16 2.99
CA LEU A 364 18.61 35.02 3.31
C LEU A 364 19.26 33.67 2.97
N CYS A 365 20.49 33.67 2.46
CA CYS A 365 21.24 32.46 2.11
C CYS A 365 22.21 32.08 3.23
N ASP A 366 22.29 30.80 3.60
CA ASP A 366 23.30 30.31 4.56
C ASP A 366 24.72 30.33 3.93
N ASN A 367 24.81 30.21 2.60
CA ASN A 367 26.04 30.36 1.82
C ASN A 367 25.74 31.17 0.56
N ALA A 368 26.34 32.36 0.43
CA ALA A 368 26.12 33.25 -0.73
C ALA A 368 26.46 32.62 -2.10
N LYS A 369 27.16 31.46 -2.13
CA LYS A 369 27.49 30.71 -3.35
C LYS A 369 26.58 29.52 -3.66
N SER A 370 25.84 28.98 -2.68
CA SER A 370 25.04 27.78 -2.90
C SER A 370 23.65 28.08 -3.48
N GLY A 371 23.17 29.32 -3.34
CA GLY A 371 21.82 29.70 -3.77
C GLY A 371 20.72 28.93 -3.01
N THR A 372 21.04 28.34 -1.87
CA THR A 372 20.11 27.56 -1.06
C THR A 372 19.47 28.44 0.02
N PRO A 373 18.16 28.28 0.27
CA PRO A 373 17.48 28.94 1.39
C PRO A 373 18.20 28.70 2.71
N GLY A 374 18.45 29.76 3.48
CA GLY A 374 19.03 29.68 4.81
C GLY A 374 18.01 29.72 5.93
N SER A 375 18.50 29.72 7.18
CA SER A 375 17.64 29.80 8.37
C SER A 375 16.78 31.07 8.44
N ALA A 376 17.31 32.20 7.96
CA ALA A 376 16.58 33.46 7.85
C ALA A 376 15.47 33.40 6.80
N PHE A 377 15.71 32.73 5.67
CA PHE A 377 14.68 32.47 4.66
C PHE A 377 13.53 31.66 5.27
N GLN A 378 13.85 30.56 5.97
CA GLN A 378 12.84 29.70 6.56
C GLN A 378 11.99 30.44 7.61
N SER A 379 12.62 31.29 8.42
CA SER A 379 11.90 32.09 9.41
C SER A 379 10.90 33.06 8.76
N LEU A 380 11.29 33.68 7.64
CA LEU A 380 10.41 34.55 6.87
C LEU A 380 9.30 33.75 6.17
N TYR A 381 9.63 32.60 5.60
CA TYR A 381 8.69 31.68 4.95
C TYR A 381 7.62 31.20 5.94
N ASP A 382 8.03 30.73 7.12
CA ASP A 382 7.14 30.26 8.19
C ASP A 382 6.27 31.38 8.75
N SER A 383 6.73 32.64 8.67
CA SER A 383 5.94 33.80 9.09
C SER A 383 4.78 34.10 8.13
N GLN A 384 4.94 33.76 6.84
CA GLN A 384 3.89 33.90 5.82
C GLN A 384 2.98 32.67 5.76
N GLY A 385 3.49 31.47 6.00
CA GLY A 385 2.70 30.22 5.97
C GLY A 385 1.81 29.98 7.19
N LYS A 386 1.78 30.87 8.20
CA LYS A 386 1.14 30.62 9.50
C LYS A 386 -0.35 30.99 9.61
N HIS A 387 -1.05 31.24 8.52
CA HIS A 387 -2.46 31.67 8.55
C HIS A 387 -3.35 30.95 7.56
#